data_AF-A0A562YHE9-F1
#
_entry.id   AF-A0A562YHE9-F1
#
_cell.length_a   1.000
_cell.length_b   1.000
_cell.length_c   1.000
_cell.angle_alpha   90.00
_cell.angle_beta   90.00
_cell.angle_gamma   90.00
#
_symmetry.space_group_name_H-M   'P 1'
#
loop_
_entity.id
_entity.type
_entity.pdbx_description
1 polymer ?
#
loop_
_entity_poly.entity_id
_entity_poly.type
_entity_poly.pdbx_seq_one_letter_code
_entity_poly.pdbx_strand_id
1 'polypeptide(L)'
;MVLQLKKYKTDIIPASLESKISQYKYAFNSSYLEHKGTKYMALRVFDDFTKTILALMFYWENESNIYELNLTHVLKNELGVFKVSDPKLFIMQDKVWGTFNTGHTRGGNNDIGIFQLEKNKVKSSFLCNYANRMTIEKNWSFFNENNVLYALYNVNPFTILKGEIVNSKQIEFRDYYIDDKTSFKKYSIGTPLVKSNDKYLFIGHYKLFLRKKMVYLGCPFHLKFGSKPVLIKGRLFLFHSIKSLFGSNKKFNVNLFSCTYFSGLFKENNKIYISYGINDVKWHIVSLIEKVLWP
;
A
#
# COMPACT_ATOMS: atom_id res chain seq x y z
N MET A 1 -4.62 0.97 -23.16
CA MET A 1 -5.73 0.04 -22.84
C MET A 1 -6.18 0.29 -21.42
N VAL A 2 -7.47 0.10 -21.12
CA VAL A 2 -8.04 0.30 -19.78
C VAL A 2 -8.70 -0.99 -19.28
N LEU A 3 -8.60 -1.26 -17.98
CA LEU A 3 -9.20 -2.43 -17.34
C LEU A 3 -10.05 -2.00 -16.14
N GLN A 4 -11.35 -2.30 -16.21
CA GLN A 4 -12.29 -2.07 -15.13
C GLN A 4 -12.24 -3.23 -14.13
N LEU A 5 -11.96 -2.93 -12.86
CA LEU A 5 -11.72 -3.93 -11.81
C LEU A 5 -12.99 -4.46 -11.15
N LYS A 6 -14.06 -3.68 -11.05
CA LYS A 6 -15.30 -4.08 -10.33
C LYS A 6 -15.85 -5.46 -10.72
N LYS A 7 -15.68 -5.87 -11.99
CA LYS A 7 -16.17 -7.15 -12.51
C LYS A 7 -15.37 -8.38 -12.04
N TYR A 8 -14.22 -8.18 -11.39
CA TYR A 8 -13.36 -9.24 -10.87
C TYR A 8 -13.48 -9.37 -9.34
N LYS A 9 -14.66 -9.05 -8.78
CA LYS A 9 -14.92 -9.22 -7.35
C LYS A 9 -14.63 -10.66 -6.94
N THR A 10 -14.07 -10.81 -5.74
CA THR A 10 -13.78 -12.10 -5.14
C THR A 10 -14.36 -12.11 -3.73
N ASP A 11 -14.86 -13.27 -3.30
CA ASP A 11 -15.52 -13.46 -2.00
C ASP A 11 -14.56 -14.17 -1.04
N ILE A 12 -13.41 -13.53 -0.77
CA ILE A 12 -12.37 -14.02 0.16
C ILE A 12 -12.49 -13.44 1.58
N ILE A 13 -13.38 -12.46 1.75
CA ILE A 13 -13.60 -11.80 3.02
C ILE A 13 -14.83 -12.44 3.66
N PRO A 14 -14.72 -13.00 4.87
CA PRO A 14 -15.84 -13.67 5.52
C PRO A 14 -16.93 -12.65 5.88
N ALA A 15 -18.19 -13.07 5.82
CA ALA A 15 -19.34 -12.22 6.09
C ALA A 15 -19.29 -11.57 7.49
N SER A 16 -18.74 -12.28 8.47
CA SER A 16 -18.51 -11.76 9.83
C SER A 16 -17.53 -10.57 9.84
N LEU A 17 -16.47 -10.59 9.01
CA LEU A 17 -15.56 -9.45 8.87
C LEU A 17 -16.21 -8.30 8.10
N GLU A 18 -16.96 -8.60 7.03
CA GLU A 18 -17.71 -7.56 6.31
C GLU A 18 -18.71 -6.85 7.23
N SER A 19 -19.44 -7.61 8.05
CA SER A 19 -20.35 -7.07 9.06
C SER A 19 -19.63 -6.15 10.05
N LYS A 20 -18.47 -6.57 10.56
CA LYS A 20 -17.67 -5.75 11.48
C LYS A 20 -17.18 -4.45 10.83
N ILE A 21 -16.67 -4.52 9.61
CA ILE A 21 -16.22 -3.33 8.87
C ILE A 21 -17.40 -2.40 8.53
N SER A 22 -18.59 -2.95 8.30
CA SER A 22 -19.80 -2.17 7.97
C SER A 22 -20.29 -1.26 9.09
N GLN A 23 -19.83 -1.50 10.33
CA GLN A 23 -20.10 -0.61 11.47
C GLN A 23 -19.46 0.77 11.29
N TYR A 24 -18.41 0.87 10.47
CA TYR A 24 -17.78 2.14 10.12
C TYR A 24 -18.45 2.74 8.90
N LYS A 25 -18.87 4.00 9.02
CA LYS A 25 -19.49 4.75 7.91
C LYS A 25 -18.61 4.81 6.66
N TYR A 26 -17.30 4.88 6.84
CA TYR A 26 -16.32 4.85 5.76
C TYR A 26 -15.17 3.91 6.11
N ALA A 27 -14.85 3.03 5.17
CA ALA A 27 -13.74 2.10 5.22
C ALA A 27 -13.07 2.07 3.84
N PHE A 28 -11.76 2.28 3.75
CA PHE A 28 -11.08 2.50 2.47
C PHE A 28 -9.58 2.17 2.53
N ASN A 29 -8.93 2.20 1.36
CA ASN A 29 -7.49 1.95 1.16
C ASN A 29 -7.03 0.63 1.81
N SER A 30 -7.76 -0.46 1.54
CA SER A 30 -7.47 -1.78 2.09
C SER A 30 -6.21 -2.41 1.50
N SER A 31 -5.49 -3.19 2.29
CA SER A 31 -4.34 -4.00 1.90
C SER A 31 -4.53 -5.42 2.45
N TYR A 32 -4.75 -6.40 1.57
CA TYR A 32 -4.97 -7.79 1.93
C TYR A 32 -3.79 -8.68 1.52
N LEU A 33 -3.49 -9.68 2.34
CA LEU A 33 -2.62 -10.80 1.99
C LEU A 33 -3.01 -12.06 2.78
N GLU A 34 -2.49 -13.20 2.33
CA GLU A 34 -2.54 -14.47 3.05
C GLU A 34 -1.12 -15.01 3.25
N HIS A 35 -0.84 -15.53 4.44
CA HIS A 35 0.45 -16.13 4.77
C HIS A 35 0.26 -17.35 5.66
N LYS A 36 0.71 -18.52 5.20
CA LYS A 36 0.63 -19.80 5.93
C LYS A 36 -0.78 -20.09 6.47
N GLY A 37 -1.80 -19.90 5.64
CA GLY A 37 -3.22 -20.11 5.99
C GLY A 37 -3.85 -18.99 6.85
N THR A 38 -3.06 -18.04 7.34
CA THR A 38 -3.58 -16.87 8.06
C THR A 38 -3.82 -15.73 7.09
N LYS A 39 -5.01 -15.14 7.14
CA LYS A 39 -5.41 -14.00 6.29
C LYS A 39 -5.31 -12.70 7.10
N TYR A 40 -4.88 -11.65 6.41
CA TYR A 40 -4.71 -10.32 6.99
C TYR A 40 -5.35 -9.26 6.10
N MET A 41 -5.94 -8.25 6.71
CA MET A 41 -6.44 -7.07 6.02
C MET A 41 -6.19 -5.83 6.85
N ALA A 42 -5.34 -4.93 6.36
CA ALA A 42 -5.22 -3.58 6.90
C ALA A 42 -6.10 -2.62 6.10
N LEU A 43 -6.71 -1.64 6.75
CA LEU A 43 -7.48 -0.59 6.08
C LEU A 43 -7.58 0.66 6.94
N ARG A 44 -8.09 1.73 6.33
CA ARG A 44 -8.46 2.96 7.02
C ARG A 44 -9.95 2.98 7.28
N VAL A 45 -10.35 3.41 8.46
CA VAL A 45 -11.76 3.61 8.81
C VAL A 45 -11.96 5.02 9.37
N PHE A 46 -13.12 5.60 9.12
CA PHE A 46 -13.54 6.83 9.78
C PHE A 46 -14.28 6.46 11.07
N ASP A 47 -13.71 6.86 12.20
CA ASP A 47 -14.34 6.69 13.50
C ASP A 47 -15.25 7.89 13.81
N ASP A 48 -16.55 7.61 13.89
CA ASP A 48 -17.56 8.64 14.14
C ASP A 48 -17.52 9.16 15.59
N PHE A 49 -16.94 8.43 16.55
CA PHE A 49 -16.85 8.91 17.93
C PHE A 49 -15.75 9.97 18.07
N THR A 50 -14.52 9.64 17.67
CA THR A 50 -13.40 10.59 17.76
C THR A 50 -13.33 11.59 16.60
N LYS A 51 -14.13 11.38 15.54
CA LYS A 51 -14.06 12.14 14.27
C LYS A 51 -12.68 12.07 13.60
N THR A 52 -11.95 10.98 13.81
CA THR A 52 -10.63 10.75 13.22
C THR A 52 -10.64 9.59 12.23
N ILE A 53 -9.58 9.48 11.43
CA ILE A 53 -9.34 8.31 10.58
C ILE A 53 -8.35 7.41 11.29
N LEU A 54 -8.76 6.17 11.57
CA LEU A 54 -7.94 5.15 12.19
C LEU A 54 -7.41 4.18 11.13
N ALA A 55 -6.22 3.63 11.37
CA ALA A 55 -5.71 2.47 10.67
C ALA A 55 -6.00 1.23 11.51
N LEU A 56 -6.77 0.30 10.95
CA LEU A 56 -7.08 -0.98 11.58
C LEU A 56 -6.44 -2.11 10.80
N MET A 57 -6.11 -3.19 11.50
CA MET A 57 -5.71 -4.46 10.92
C MET A 57 -6.60 -5.56 11.48
N PHE A 58 -7.10 -6.40 10.59
CA PHE A 58 -7.84 -7.60 10.91
C PHE A 58 -7.00 -8.81 10.55
N TYR A 59 -7.00 -9.83 11.39
CA TYR A 59 -6.45 -11.14 11.07
C TYR A 59 -7.46 -12.24 11.40
N TRP A 60 -7.48 -13.28 10.57
CA TRP A 60 -8.36 -14.44 10.76
C TRP A 60 -7.76 -15.71 10.13
N GLU A 61 -8.07 -16.85 10.75
CA GLU A 61 -7.74 -18.18 10.23
C GLU A 61 -9.01 -18.90 9.73
N ASN A 62 -10.18 -18.56 10.27
CA ASN A 62 -11.50 -19.06 9.89
C ASN A 62 -12.57 -17.98 10.11
N GLU A 63 -13.82 -18.26 9.74
CA GLU A 63 -14.92 -17.26 9.82
C GLU A 63 -15.30 -16.85 11.25
N SER A 64 -15.04 -17.71 12.23
CA SER A 64 -15.41 -17.50 13.64
C SER A 64 -14.35 -16.72 14.42
N ASN A 65 -13.09 -16.78 14.00
CA ASN A 65 -11.95 -16.22 14.72
C ASN A 65 -11.40 -15.00 13.99
N ILE A 66 -12.10 -13.87 14.11
CA ILE A 66 -11.65 -12.57 13.57
C ILE A 66 -11.22 -11.68 14.72
N TYR A 67 -9.99 -11.21 14.62
CA TYR A 67 -9.42 -10.30 15.60
C TYR A 67 -9.07 -8.98 14.93
N GLU A 68 -9.10 -7.93 15.73
CA GLU A 68 -8.81 -6.57 15.30
C GLU A 68 -7.66 -6.01 16.11
N LEU A 69 -6.82 -5.23 15.42
CA LEU A 69 -5.73 -4.47 15.98
C LEU A 69 -5.84 -3.03 15.49
N ASN A 70 -5.90 -2.09 16.42
CA ASN A 70 -5.83 -0.66 16.09
C ASN A 70 -4.36 -0.25 15.89
N LEU A 71 -3.90 -0.27 14.64
CA LEU A 71 -2.53 0.10 14.27
C LEU A 71 -2.20 1.54 14.65
N THR A 72 -3.17 2.46 14.58
CA THR A 72 -2.96 3.85 15.01
C THR A 72 -2.54 3.91 16.48
N HIS A 73 -3.24 3.20 17.37
CA HIS A 73 -2.92 3.21 18.79
C HIS A 73 -1.61 2.46 19.10
N VAL A 74 -1.42 1.29 18.51
CA VAL A 74 -0.22 0.47 18.74
C VAL A 74 1.04 1.21 18.29
N LEU A 75 1.06 1.76 17.08
CA LEU A 75 2.24 2.44 16.56
C LEU A 75 2.47 3.81 17.22
N LYS A 76 1.41 4.48 17.70
CA LYS A 76 1.57 5.66 18.56
C LYS A 76 2.34 5.32 19.83
N ASN A 77 2.00 4.21 20.50
CA ASN A 77 2.68 3.81 21.72
C ASN A 77 4.10 3.28 21.44
N GLU A 78 4.31 2.58 20.33
CA GLU A 78 5.60 1.97 20.02
C GLU A 78 6.63 2.89 19.38
N LEU A 79 6.19 3.89 18.60
CA LEU A 79 7.03 4.77 17.78
C LEU A 79 6.78 6.27 18.03
N GLY A 80 5.80 6.64 18.87
CA GLY A 80 5.43 8.04 19.08
C GLY A 80 4.69 8.69 17.91
N VAL A 81 4.24 7.92 16.91
CA VAL A 81 3.54 8.47 15.73
C VAL A 81 2.06 8.75 16.01
N PHE A 82 1.61 9.99 15.79
CA PHE A 82 0.23 10.38 16.11
C PHE A 82 -0.79 9.94 15.07
N LYS A 83 -0.33 9.54 13.88
CA LYS A 83 -1.20 9.20 12.76
C LYS A 83 -0.58 8.08 11.94
N VAL A 84 -1.40 7.12 11.57
CA VAL A 84 -1.04 6.01 10.69
C VAL A 84 -1.94 6.08 9.47
N SER A 85 -1.35 6.32 8.31
CA SER A 85 -2.03 6.46 7.04
C SER A 85 -1.60 5.36 6.07
N ASP A 86 -2.59 4.93 5.28
CA ASP A 86 -2.46 3.98 4.18
C ASP A 86 -1.59 2.76 4.52
N PRO A 87 -1.93 1.99 5.59
CA PRO A 87 -1.17 0.81 5.94
C PRO A 87 -1.18 -0.19 4.79
N LYS A 88 -0.01 -0.71 4.42
CA LYS A 88 0.15 -1.71 3.35
C LYS A 88 0.87 -2.92 3.87
N LEU A 89 0.28 -4.09 3.70
CA LEU A 89 0.83 -5.36 4.16
C LEU A 89 1.62 -6.04 3.04
N PHE A 90 2.72 -6.72 3.39
CA PHE A 90 3.54 -7.48 2.46
C PHE A 90 4.27 -8.62 3.16
N ILE A 91 4.77 -9.57 2.38
CA ILE A 91 5.58 -10.68 2.89
C ILE A 91 7.05 -10.39 2.58
N MET A 92 7.90 -10.48 3.60
CA MET A 92 9.34 -10.31 3.47
C MET A 92 10.04 -11.28 4.41
N GLN A 93 10.98 -12.06 3.87
CA GLN A 93 11.69 -13.12 4.62
C GLN A 93 10.72 -14.06 5.37
N ASP A 94 9.69 -14.55 4.67
CA ASP A 94 8.70 -15.49 5.19
C ASP A 94 7.93 -14.98 6.44
N LYS A 95 7.88 -13.67 6.62
CA LYS A 95 7.16 -12.98 7.69
C LYS A 95 6.20 -11.95 7.11
N VAL A 96 5.13 -11.68 7.86
CA VAL A 96 4.19 -10.60 7.51
C VAL A 96 4.74 -9.29 8.04
N TRP A 97 4.86 -8.32 7.14
CA TRP A 97 5.25 -6.96 7.44
C TRP A 97 4.15 -6.00 7.00
N GLY A 98 4.20 -4.79 7.54
CA GLY A 98 3.42 -3.67 7.06
C GLY A 98 4.27 -2.42 6.96
N THR A 99 3.83 -1.48 6.12
CA THR A 99 4.36 -0.12 6.05
C THR A 99 3.24 0.88 6.19
N PHE A 100 3.55 2.06 6.70
CA PHE A 100 2.63 3.18 6.80
C PHE A 100 3.36 4.51 6.56
N ASN A 101 2.57 5.56 6.33
CA ASN A 101 3.06 6.94 6.40
C ASN A 101 2.25 7.73 7.43
N THR A 102 2.79 8.81 7.98
CA THR A 102 2.04 9.66 8.94
C THR A 102 1.12 10.67 8.22
N GLY A 103 1.31 10.82 6.91
CA GLY A 103 0.62 11.79 6.06
C GLY A 103 1.17 13.19 6.27
N HIS A 104 1.06 14.05 5.25
CA HIS A 104 1.54 15.42 5.36
C HIS A 104 0.69 16.24 6.34
N THR A 105 1.33 16.82 7.36
CA THR A 105 0.73 17.80 8.28
C THR A 105 1.42 19.15 8.10
N ARG A 106 0.69 20.24 8.34
CA ARG A 106 1.25 21.59 8.25
C ARG A 106 2.34 21.73 9.33
N GLY A 107 3.60 21.85 8.91
CA GLY A 107 4.75 22.01 9.82
C GLY A 107 5.36 20.70 10.34
N GLY A 108 4.93 19.53 9.86
CA GLY A 108 5.49 18.24 10.25
C GLY A 108 6.04 17.43 9.07
N ASN A 109 6.95 16.51 9.38
CA ASN A 109 7.45 15.54 8.41
C ASN A 109 6.43 14.41 8.18
N ASN A 110 6.34 13.95 6.93
CA ASN A 110 5.60 12.73 6.60
C ASN A 110 6.53 11.53 6.82
N ASP A 111 6.52 10.99 8.03
CA ASP A 111 7.35 9.86 8.41
C ASP A 111 6.87 8.58 7.73
N ILE A 112 7.82 7.73 7.37
CA ILE A 112 7.59 6.40 6.82
C ILE A 112 8.05 5.39 7.86
N GLY A 113 7.20 4.41 8.15
CA GLY A 113 7.55 3.32 9.05
C GLY A 113 7.28 1.96 8.44
N ILE A 114 7.94 0.96 9.00
CA ILE A 114 7.66 -0.46 8.77
C ILE A 114 7.45 -1.18 10.10
N PHE A 115 6.65 -2.22 10.09
CA PHE A 115 6.39 -3.05 11.27
C PHE A 115 6.26 -4.51 10.88
N GLN A 116 6.68 -5.41 11.77
CA GLN A 116 6.52 -6.85 11.62
C GLN A 116 5.28 -7.28 12.41
N LEU A 117 4.43 -8.11 11.79
CA LEU A 117 3.28 -8.70 12.43
C LEU A 117 3.53 -10.17 12.80
N GLU A 118 2.97 -10.57 13.92
CA GLU A 118 2.75 -11.97 14.29
C GLU A 118 1.32 -12.08 14.81
N LYS A 119 0.42 -12.64 13.99
CA LYS A 119 -1.03 -12.66 14.24
C LYS A 119 -1.56 -11.24 14.53
N ASN A 120 -2.25 -10.99 15.66
CA ASN A 120 -2.72 -9.66 16.09
C ASN A 120 -1.68 -8.80 16.81
N LYS A 121 -0.39 -9.11 16.75
CA LYS A 121 0.62 -8.34 17.49
C LYS A 121 1.62 -7.73 16.54
N VAL A 122 1.96 -6.47 16.78
CA VAL A 122 3.18 -5.88 16.24
C VAL A 122 4.34 -6.41 17.09
N LYS A 123 5.31 -7.07 16.44
CA LYS A 123 6.49 -7.62 17.11
C LYS A 123 7.64 -6.64 17.17
N SER A 124 7.81 -5.88 16.10
CA SER A 124 8.84 -4.88 15.96
C SER A 124 8.35 -3.80 15.00
N SER A 125 8.82 -2.59 15.20
CA SER A 125 8.42 -1.44 14.41
C SER A 125 9.60 -0.47 14.32
N PHE A 126 9.76 0.14 13.16
CA PHE A 126 10.88 1.02 12.86
C PHE A 126 10.39 2.24 12.09
N LEU A 127 10.88 3.41 12.49
CA LEU A 127 10.87 4.59 11.63
C LEU A 127 12.01 4.46 10.62
N CYS A 128 11.68 4.67 9.36
CA CYS A 128 12.66 4.73 8.29
C CYS A 128 13.14 6.17 8.20
N ASN A 129 14.44 6.39 8.01
CA ASN A 129 15.06 7.69 7.79
C ASN A 129 15.88 7.68 6.50
N TYR A 130 15.89 8.79 5.77
CA TYR A 130 16.69 8.99 4.57
C TYR A 130 17.05 10.47 4.49
N ALA A 131 18.32 10.80 4.29
CA ALA A 131 18.77 12.19 4.34
C ALA A 131 18.26 13.01 3.14
N ASN A 132 18.25 12.42 1.94
CA ASN A 132 17.89 13.14 0.71
C ASN A 132 16.39 13.02 0.38
N ARG A 133 15.54 13.11 1.42
CA ARG A 133 14.09 13.03 1.30
C ARG A 133 13.52 14.15 0.43
N MET A 134 12.50 13.82 -0.34
CA MET A 134 11.67 14.79 -1.03
C MET A 134 10.82 15.54 0.00
N THR A 135 10.60 16.83 -0.20
CA THR A 135 9.72 17.64 0.66
C THR A 135 8.33 17.03 0.85
N ILE A 136 7.82 16.38 -0.20
CA ILE A 136 6.56 15.64 -0.17
C ILE A 136 6.88 14.15 -0.34
N GLU A 137 7.06 13.49 0.80
CA GLU A 137 7.29 12.04 0.84
C GLU A 137 6.10 11.26 0.29
N LYS A 138 6.41 10.21 -0.47
CA LYS A 138 5.45 9.29 -1.08
C LYS A 138 5.48 7.95 -0.34
N ASN A 139 4.62 7.02 -0.74
CA ASN A 139 4.70 5.64 -0.28
C ASN A 139 6.03 5.01 -0.73
N TRP A 140 6.76 4.39 0.19
CA TRP A 140 7.89 3.51 -0.13
C TRP A 140 7.39 2.07 -0.27
N SER A 141 8.12 1.24 -1.00
CA SER A 141 7.85 -0.20 -1.07
C SER A 141 9.11 -1.00 -0.73
N PHE A 142 9.01 -1.84 0.29
CA PHE A 142 10.14 -2.55 0.88
C PHE A 142 10.26 -3.95 0.32
N PHE A 143 11.49 -4.44 0.19
CA PHE A 143 11.77 -5.79 -0.25
C PHE A 143 13.13 -6.26 0.30
N ASN A 144 13.32 -7.57 0.34
CA ASN A 144 14.59 -8.18 0.73
C ASN A 144 15.19 -8.91 -0.47
N GLU A 145 16.49 -8.71 -0.68
CA GLU A 145 17.30 -9.49 -1.62
C GLU A 145 18.64 -9.81 -0.95
N ASN A 146 19.08 -11.06 -0.98
CA ASN A 146 20.32 -11.52 -0.36
C ASN A 146 20.48 -11.08 1.11
N ASN A 147 19.40 -11.18 1.90
CA ASN A 147 19.34 -10.74 3.31
C ASN A 147 19.57 -9.25 3.55
N VAL A 148 19.55 -8.42 2.50
CA VAL A 148 19.65 -6.97 2.61
C VAL A 148 18.26 -6.36 2.41
N LEU A 149 17.91 -5.42 3.29
CA LEU A 149 16.69 -4.62 3.17
C LEU A 149 16.88 -3.53 2.13
N TYR A 150 15.96 -3.48 1.17
CA TYR A 150 15.88 -2.43 0.17
C TYR A 150 14.52 -1.76 0.20
N ALA A 151 14.45 -0.54 -0.34
CA ALA A 151 13.19 0.15 -0.61
C ALA A 151 13.19 0.73 -2.03
N LEU A 152 12.15 0.44 -2.79
CA LEU A 152 11.78 1.27 -3.93
C LEU A 152 11.23 2.58 -3.36
N TYR A 153 12.03 3.63 -3.47
CA TYR A 153 11.73 4.94 -2.90
C TYR A 153 10.90 5.78 -3.86
N ASN A 154 11.28 5.79 -5.14
CA ASN A 154 10.62 6.58 -6.15
C ASN A 154 10.73 5.92 -7.53
N VAL A 155 9.77 6.24 -8.40
CA VAL A 155 9.77 5.82 -9.81
C VAL A 155 10.20 6.97 -10.74
N ASN A 156 10.32 8.19 -10.21
CA ASN A 156 10.80 9.35 -10.95
C ASN A 156 11.44 10.43 -10.04
N PRO A 157 12.79 10.55 -9.99
CA PRO A 157 13.74 9.63 -10.62
C PRO A 157 13.57 8.21 -10.08
N PHE A 158 13.99 7.21 -10.84
CA PHE A 158 13.91 5.83 -10.38
C PHE A 158 14.99 5.62 -9.32
N THR A 159 14.56 5.47 -8.06
CA THR A 159 15.46 5.44 -6.90
C THR A 159 15.19 4.20 -6.06
N ILE A 160 16.24 3.44 -5.79
CA ILE A 160 16.26 2.34 -4.83
C ILE A 160 17.24 2.70 -3.71
N LEU A 161 16.79 2.47 -2.48
CA LEU A 161 17.55 2.68 -1.27
C LEU A 161 17.95 1.33 -0.65
N LYS A 162 19.07 1.32 0.07
CA LYS A 162 19.52 0.22 0.93
C LYS A 162 19.37 0.64 2.39
N GLY A 163 18.72 -0.20 3.18
CA GLY A 163 18.43 0.04 4.60
C GLY A 163 19.41 -0.67 5.53
N GLU A 164 19.69 -0.03 6.65
CA GLU A 164 20.52 -0.53 7.75
C GLU A 164 19.85 -0.22 9.09
N ILE A 165 19.71 -1.23 9.95
CA ILE A 165 19.12 -1.05 11.28
C ILE A 165 20.17 -0.36 12.16
N VAL A 166 19.86 0.86 12.60
CA VAL A 166 20.78 1.66 13.43
C VAL A 166 20.50 1.47 14.92
N ASN A 167 19.25 1.24 15.29
CA ASN A 167 18.83 0.93 16.66
C ASN A 167 17.48 0.17 16.66
N SER A 168 16.93 -0.10 17.84
CA SER A 168 15.70 -0.89 18.02
C SER A 168 14.43 -0.27 17.40
N LYS A 169 14.48 1.00 16.97
CA LYS A 169 13.33 1.77 16.47
C LYS A 169 13.60 2.54 15.18
N GLN A 170 14.79 2.44 14.62
CA GLN A 170 15.19 3.22 13.45
C GLN A 170 15.94 2.38 12.42
N ILE A 171 15.61 2.62 11.16
CA ILE A 171 16.36 2.13 10.00
C ILE A 171 16.81 3.35 9.19
N GLU A 172 18.10 3.42 8.91
CA GLU A 172 18.65 4.42 8.00
C GLU A 172 18.76 3.85 6.60
N PHE A 173 18.31 4.64 5.64
CA PHE A 173 18.38 4.34 4.24
C PHE A 173 19.36 5.27 3.55
N ARG A 174 20.13 4.70 2.64
CA ARG A 174 21.05 5.41 1.74
C ARG A 174 20.79 5.02 0.30
N ASP A 175 21.23 5.88 -0.61
CA ASP A 175 21.17 5.61 -2.04
C ASP A 175 21.89 4.30 -2.39
N TYR A 176 21.19 3.43 -3.09
CA TYR A 176 21.76 2.22 -3.68
C TYR A 176 21.81 2.34 -5.21
N TYR A 177 20.74 2.86 -5.81
CA TYR A 177 20.65 3.07 -7.24
C TYR A 177 19.75 4.27 -7.55
N ILE A 178 20.21 5.14 -8.45
CA ILE A 178 19.44 6.25 -8.99
C ILE A 178 19.57 6.23 -10.50
N ASP A 179 18.44 6.31 -11.19
CA ASP A 179 18.37 6.54 -12.63
C ASP A 179 17.48 7.75 -12.94
N ASP A 180 18.14 8.86 -13.26
CA ASP A 180 17.49 10.12 -13.65
C ASP A 180 17.01 10.12 -15.11
N LYS A 181 17.45 9.15 -15.92
CA LYS A 181 17.03 9.02 -17.33
C LYS A 181 15.66 8.37 -17.41
N THR A 182 15.36 7.45 -16.50
CA THR A 182 14.02 6.85 -16.39
C THR A 182 13.01 7.88 -15.90
N SER A 183 12.07 8.26 -16.78
CA SER A 183 11.09 9.31 -16.52
C SER A 183 9.67 8.75 -16.40
N PHE A 184 9.18 8.68 -15.16
CA PHE A 184 7.78 8.37 -14.84
C PHE A 184 7.12 9.52 -14.04
N LYS A 185 7.29 10.78 -14.48
CA LYS A 185 6.89 12.01 -13.76
C LYS A 185 5.47 12.01 -13.16
N LYS A 186 4.51 11.35 -13.80
CA LYS A 186 3.10 11.28 -13.37
C LYS A 186 2.79 10.08 -12.48
N TYR A 187 3.79 9.30 -12.10
CA TYR A 187 3.60 8.05 -11.38
C TYR A 187 4.15 8.12 -9.95
N SER A 188 3.55 7.34 -9.08
CA SER A 188 4.05 7.03 -7.74
C SER A 188 3.82 5.55 -7.43
N ILE A 189 4.44 5.08 -6.37
CA ILE A 189 4.26 3.70 -5.90
C ILE A 189 2.88 3.60 -5.25
N GLY A 190 2.10 2.60 -5.65
CA GLY A 190 0.77 2.33 -5.10
C GLY A 190 0.78 1.17 -4.12
N THR A 191 1.20 0.00 -4.59
CA THR A 191 1.21 -1.24 -3.78
C THR A 191 2.61 -1.60 -3.30
N PRO A 192 2.72 -2.50 -2.30
CA PRO A 192 3.95 -3.22 -2.04
C PRO A 192 4.43 -4.01 -3.27
N LEU A 193 5.72 -4.36 -3.25
CA LEU A 193 6.34 -5.23 -4.24
C LEU A 193 6.02 -6.69 -3.91
N VAL A 194 5.70 -7.47 -4.93
CA VAL A 194 5.48 -8.92 -4.80
C VAL A 194 6.45 -9.64 -5.71
N LYS A 195 7.25 -10.56 -5.16
CA LYS A 195 8.21 -11.35 -5.95
C LYS A 195 7.45 -12.33 -6.86
N SER A 196 7.80 -12.36 -8.14
CA SER A 196 7.31 -13.30 -9.15
C SER A 196 8.50 -13.71 -10.01
N ASN A 197 9.01 -14.93 -9.82
CA ASN A 197 10.24 -15.42 -10.45
C ASN A 197 11.44 -14.47 -10.18
N ASP A 198 12.05 -13.96 -11.23
CA ASP A 198 13.24 -13.08 -11.25
C ASP A 198 12.91 -11.58 -11.12
N LYS A 199 11.65 -11.23 -10.88
CA LYS A 199 11.18 -9.84 -10.85
C LYS A 199 10.25 -9.57 -9.68
N TYR A 200 10.06 -8.29 -9.39
CA TYR A 200 9.05 -7.79 -8.47
C TYR A 200 7.92 -7.12 -9.25
N LEU A 201 6.69 -7.45 -8.93
CA LEU A 201 5.48 -6.85 -9.50
C LEU A 201 4.92 -5.82 -8.52
N PHE A 202 4.38 -4.73 -9.06
CA PHE A 202 3.60 -3.78 -8.27
C PHE A 202 2.64 -2.98 -9.16
N ILE A 203 1.69 -2.30 -8.54
CA ILE A 203 0.83 -1.33 -9.21
C ILE A 203 1.24 0.06 -8.75
N GLY A 204 1.67 0.88 -9.71
CA GLY A 204 1.89 2.31 -9.51
C GLY A 204 0.57 3.09 -9.62
N HIS A 205 0.52 4.26 -9.00
CA HIS A 205 -0.54 5.23 -9.20
C HIS A 205 -0.17 6.21 -10.30
N TYR A 206 -0.97 6.29 -11.34
CA TYR A 206 -0.91 7.32 -12.37
C TYR A 206 -1.78 8.51 -11.98
N LYS A 207 -1.18 9.70 -11.93
CA LYS A 207 -1.82 10.96 -11.54
C LYS A 207 -2.19 11.78 -12.78
N LEU A 208 -3.48 12.06 -12.91
CA LEU A 208 -4.05 13.00 -13.87
C LEU A 208 -4.61 14.22 -13.14
N PHE A 209 -4.61 15.38 -13.79
CA PHE A 209 -5.20 16.60 -13.24
C PHE A 209 -6.38 17.05 -14.12
N LEU A 210 -7.56 17.16 -13.51
CA LEU A 210 -8.77 17.70 -14.12
C LEU A 210 -9.21 18.92 -13.32
N ARG A 211 -9.19 20.11 -13.93
CA ARG A 211 -9.54 21.39 -13.26
C ARG A 211 -8.84 21.56 -11.90
N LYS A 212 -7.51 21.31 -11.86
CA LYS A 212 -6.66 21.34 -10.64
C LYS A 212 -6.96 20.26 -9.57
N LYS A 213 -7.91 19.36 -9.82
CA LYS A 213 -8.20 18.20 -8.95
C LYS A 213 -7.54 16.94 -9.50
N MET A 214 -7.12 16.05 -8.62
CA MET A 214 -6.39 14.84 -8.97
C MET A 214 -7.33 13.68 -9.31
N VAL A 215 -6.98 12.93 -10.34
CA VAL A 215 -7.53 11.62 -10.66
C VAL A 215 -6.42 10.58 -10.55
N TYR A 216 -6.68 9.51 -9.80
CA TYR A 216 -5.73 8.40 -9.62
C TYR A 216 -6.23 7.13 -10.31
N LEU A 217 -5.40 6.63 -11.22
CA LEU A 217 -5.55 5.33 -11.87
C LEU A 217 -4.39 4.41 -11.48
N GLY A 218 -4.57 3.10 -11.61
CA GLY A 218 -3.49 2.13 -11.44
C GLY A 218 -2.75 1.90 -12.74
N CYS A 219 -1.47 1.56 -12.66
CA CYS A 219 -0.69 1.08 -13.79
C CYS A 219 0.23 -0.05 -13.31
N PRO A 220 0.20 -1.24 -13.94
CA PRO A 220 1.12 -2.31 -13.59
C PRO A 220 2.57 -1.93 -13.91
N PHE A 221 3.49 -2.28 -13.02
CA PHE A 221 4.94 -2.18 -13.22
C PHE A 221 5.61 -3.49 -12.84
N HIS A 222 6.81 -3.70 -13.34
CA HIS A 222 7.72 -4.70 -12.80
C HIS A 222 9.13 -4.15 -12.68
N LEU A 223 9.77 -4.52 -11.58
CA LEU A 223 11.15 -4.20 -11.23
C LEU A 223 11.97 -5.47 -11.43
N LYS A 224 12.94 -5.43 -12.34
CA LYS A 224 14.01 -6.43 -12.40
C LYS A 224 15.14 -5.93 -11.51
N PHE A 225 15.42 -6.65 -10.44
CA PHE A 225 16.47 -6.28 -9.49
C PHE A 225 17.76 -7.04 -9.80
N GLY A 226 18.90 -6.39 -9.62
CA GLY A 226 20.23 -6.91 -9.98
C GLY A 226 21.29 -5.83 -9.82
N SER A 227 22.46 -6.02 -10.44
CA SER A 227 23.55 -5.01 -10.44
C SER A 227 23.12 -3.71 -11.12
N LYS A 228 22.26 -3.81 -12.14
CA LYS A 228 21.61 -2.68 -12.80
C LYS A 228 20.10 -2.88 -12.78
N PRO A 229 19.41 -2.38 -11.74
CA PRO A 229 17.96 -2.49 -11.65
C PRO A 229 17.28 -1.84 -12.85
N VAL A 230 16.18 -2.43 -13.32
CA VAL A 230 15.39 -1.89 -14.43
C VAL A 230 13.92 -1.86 -14.02
N LEU A 231 13.31 -0.69 -14.19
CA LEU A 231 11.88 -0.49 -13.95
C LEU A 231 11.12 -0.43 -15.27
N ILE A 232 10.16 -1.33 -15.45
CA ILE A 232 9.39 -1.44 -16.69
C ILE A 232 7.91 -1.21 -16.40
N LYS A 233 7.30 -0.35 -17.22
CA LYS A 233 5.89 0.04 -17.11
C LYS A 233 5.01 -0.78 -18.05
N GLY A 234 3.88 -1.27 -17.54
CA GLY A 234 2.82 -1.87 -18.33
C GLY A 234 2.07 -0.86 -19.23
N ARG A 235 1.21 -1.41 -20.11
CA ARG A 235 0.36 -0.61 -21.03
C ARG A 235 -1.08 -0.44 -20.54
N LEU A 236 -1.45 -1.12 -19.46
CA LEU A 236 -2.78 -1.10 -18.87
C LEU A 236 -2.92 0.04 -17.87
N PHE A 237 -4.10 0.66 -17.89
CA PHE A 237 -4.58 1.50 -16.79
C PHE A 237 -5.73 0.81 -16.07
N LEU A 238 -5.69 0.82 -14.76
CA LEU A 238 -6.63 0.12 -13.89
C LEU A 238 -7.51 1.13 -13.15
N PHE A 239 -8.80 0.84 -13.04
CA PHE A 239 -9.74 1.65 -12.27
C PHE A 239 -10.92 0.82 -11.79
N HIS A 240 -11.61 1.27 -10.74
CA HIS A 240 -12.72 0.51 -10.17
C HIS A 240 -13.91 0.36 -11.15
N SER A 241 -14.53 1.48 -11.55
CA SER A 241 -15.70 1.53 -12.44
C SER A 241 -15.86 2.89 -13.09
N ILE A 242 -16.62 2.98 -14.19
CA ILE A 242 -16.92 4.28 -14.85
C ILE A 242 -17.63 5.21 -13.86
N LYS A 243 -18.61 4.69 -13.10
CA LYS A 243 -19.33 5.46 -12.07
C LYS A 243 -18.37 6.09 -11.03
N SER A 244 -17.35 5.35 -10.58
CA SER A 244 -16.40 5.90 -9.61
C SER A 244 -15.48 6.98 -10.17
N LEU A 245 -15.30 7.07 -11.50
CA LEU A 245 -14.51 8.14 -12.13
C LEU A 245 -15.13 9.52 -11.94
N PHE A 246 -16.44 9.59 -11.69
CA PHE A 246 -17.16 10.83 -11.36
C PHE A 246 -16.99 11.27 -9.90
N GLY A 247 -16.21 10.53 -9.10
CA GLY A 247 -15.86 10.91 -7.73
C GLY A 247 -16.90 10.48 -6.68
N SER A 248 -16.87 11.16 -5.54
CA SER A 248 -17.77 10.97 -4.40
C SER A 248 -18.18 12.33 -3.84
N ASN A 249 -19.41 12.44 -3.33
CA ASN A 249 -19.90 13.64 -2.66
C ASN A 249 -19.11 13.90 -1.37
N LYS A 250 -18.87 12.85 -0.56
CA LYS A 250 -17.96 12.94 0.58
C LYS A 250 -16.52 12.88 0.08
N LYS A 251 -15.68 13.80 0.55
CA LYS A 251 -14.25 13.86 0.28
C LYS A 251 -13.47 14.12 1.57
N PHE A 252 -12.53 13.23 1.89
CA PHE A 252 -11.53 13.51 2.94
C PHE A 252 -10.34 14.28 2.38
N ASN A 253 -10.00 14.06 1.11
CA ASN A 253 -9.01 14.85 0.38
C ASN A 253 -9.70 15.86 -0.54
N VAL A 254 -9.65 17.14 -0.17
CA VAL A 254 -10.27 18.23 -0.94
C VAL A 254 -9.69 18.39 -2.35
N ASN A 255 -8.46 17.92 -2.58
CA ASN A 255 -7.79 17.98 -3.88
C ASN A 255 -8.13 16.78 -4.78
N LEU A 256 -8.89 15.81 -4.29
CA LEU A 256 -9.27 14.62 -5.03
C LEU A 256 -10.55 14.85 -5.85
N PHE A 257 -10.47 14.53 -7.15
CA PHE A 257 -11.65 14.36 -7.99
C PHE A 257 -12.16 12.93 -7.89
N SER A 258 -11.32 11.96 -8.26
CA SER A 258 -11.62 10.54 -8.25
C SER A 258 -10.35 9.71 -8.01
N CYS A 259 -10.48 8.56 -7.35
CA CYS A 259 -9.37 7.71 -6.98
C CYS A 259 -9.73 6.23 -7.03
N THR A 260 -8.92 5.44 -7.72
CA THR A 260 -8.72 4.03 -7.39
C THR A 260 -7.36 3.91 -6.69
N TYR A 261 -7.35 3.91 -5.36
CA TYR A 261 -6.13 3.95 -4.56
C TYR A 261 -5.63 2.53 -4.28
N PHE A 262 -4.71 2.04 -5.11
CA PHE A 262 -4.10 0.73 -4.93
C PHE A 262 -3.22 0.70 -3.68
N SER A 263 -3.47 -0.25 -2.76
CA SER A 263 -2.82 -0.33 -1.45
C SER A 263 -2.41 -1.75 -1.05
N GLY A 264 -2.96 -2.78 -1.71
CA GLY A 264 -2.55 -4.17 -1.53
C GLY A 264 -2.30 -4.87 -2.85
N LEU A 265 -1.26 -5.69 -2.86
CA LEU A 265 -0.98 -6.64 -3.92
C LEU A 265 -0.47 -7.93 -3.26
N PHE A 266 -1.11 -9.04 -3.57
CA PHE A 266 -0.72 -10.35 -3.06
C PHE A 266 -0.80 -11.37 -4.20
N LYS A 267 0.14 -12.31 -4.23
CA LYS A 267 0.23 -13.35 -5.25
C LYS A 267 0.12 -14.71 -4.59
N GLU A 268 -0.76 -15.53 -5.14
CA GLU A 268 -0.87 -16.95 -4.81
C GLU A 268 -0.91 -17.71 -6.12
N ASN A 269 0.11 -18.56 -6.36
CA ASN A 269 0.28 -19.26 -7.63
C ASN A 269 0.29 -18.28 -8.82
N ASN A 270 -0.67 -18.42 -9.75
CA ASN A 270 -0.88 -17.55 -10.91
C ASN A 270 -1.97 -16.48 -10.68
N LYS A 271 -2.56 -16.43 -9.49
CA LYS A 271 -3.59 -15.46 -9.10
C LYS A 271 -2.96 -14.27 -8.40
N ILE A 272 -3.50 -13.10 -8.69
CA ILE A 272 -3.13 -11.82 -8.11
C ILE A 272 -4.37 -11.23 -7.44
N TYR A 273 -4.24 -11.00 -6.15
CA TYR A 273 -5.21 -10.28 -5.35
C TYR A 273 -4.81 -8.81 -5.30
N ILE A 274 -5.72 -7.93 -5.69
CA ILE A 274 -5.51 -6.49 -5.66
C ILE A 274 -6.50 -5.87 -4.70
N SER A 275 -5.98 -5.13 -3.73
CA SER A 275 -6.78 -4.39 -2.75
C SER A 275 -6.62 -2.90 -2.99
N TYR A 276 -7.74 -2.17 -2.99
CA TYR A 276 -7.72 -0.75 -3.29
C TYR A 276 -8.87 0.01 -2.62
N GLY A 277 -8.65 1.31 -2.41
CA GLY A 277 -9.69 2.26 -2.04
C GLY A 277 -10.40 2.87 -3.25
N ILE A 278 -11.63 3.31 -3.05
CA ILE A 278 -12.46 3.98 -4.04
C ILE A 278 -12.84 5.34 -3.45
N ASN A 279 -12.33 6.41 -4.06
CA ASN A 279 -12.62 7.81 -3.71
C ASN A 279 -12.45 8.15 -2.22
N ASP A 280 -11.51 7.49 -1.53
CA ASP A 280 -11.28 7.60 -0.07
C ASP A 280 -12.50 7.30 0.81
N VAL A 281 -13.49 6.54 0.32
CA VAL A 281 -14.73 6.27 1.07
C VAL A 281 -15.15 4.81 1.10
N LYS A 282 -14.68 4.00 0.14
CA LYS A 282 -14.94 2.57 0.06
C LYS A 282 -13.65 1.80 -0.18
N TRP A 283 -13.69 0.51 0.07
CA TRP A 283 -12.63 -0.44 -0.27
C TRP A 283 -13.15 -1.50 -1.24
N HIS A 284 -12.24 -2.23 -1.87
CA HIS A 284 -12.56 -3.39 -2.68
C HIS A 284 -11.34 -4.30 -2.79
N ILE A 285 -11.59 -5.60 -2.93
CA ILE A 285 -10.59 -6.59 -3.29
C ILE A 285 -11.06 -7.34 -4.54
N VAL A 286 -10.14 -7.61 -5.46
CA VAL A 286 -10.40 -8.34 -6.71
C VAL A 286 -9.32 -9.38 -6.91
N SER A 287 -9.64 -10.44 -7.66
CA SER A 287 -8.67 -11.48 -8.04
C SER A 287 -8.60 -11.61 -9.55
N LEU A 288 -7.39 -11.60 -10.12
CA LEU A 288 -7.15 -11.78 -11.55
C LEU A 288 -6.01 -12.77 -11.77
N ILE A 289 -5.88 -13.31 -12.98
CA ILE A 289 -4.69 -14.08 -13.37
C ILE A 289 -3.55 -13.08 -13.67
N GLU A 290 -2.32 -13.39 -13.25
CA GLU A 290 -1.13 -12.53 -13.41
C GLU A 290 -0.94 -12.04 -14.85
N LYS A 291 -1.06 -12.93 -15.84
CA LYS A 291 -0.90 -12.64 -17.27
C LYS A 291 -1.88 -11.59 -17.81
N VAL A 292 -3.01 -11.37 -17.13
CA VAL A 292 -3.97 -10.31 -17.53
C VAL A 292 -3.38 -8.92 -17.29
N LEU A 293 -2.55 -8.77 -16.26
CA LEU A 293 -1.97 -7.49 -15.84
C LEU A 293 -0.55 -7.29 -16.37
N TRP A 294 0.20 -8.39 -16.44
CA TRP A 294 1.59 -8.47 -16.93
C TRP A 294 1.68 -9.58 -17.98
N PRO A 295 1.22 -9.32 -19.23
CA PRO A 295 1.32 -10.27 -20.33
C PRO A 295 2.77 -10.55 -20.74
#